data_AF-A0A9D8JR44-F1
#
_entry.id   AF-A0A9D8JR44-F1
#
_cell.length_a   1.000
_cell.length_b   1.000
_cell.length_c   1.000
_cell.angle_alpha   90.00
_cell.angle_beta   90.00
_cell.angle_gamma   90.00
#
_symmetry.space_group_name_H-M   'P 1'
#
loop_
_entity.id
_entity.type
_entity.pdbx_description
1 polymer ?
#
loop_
_entity_poly.entity_id
_entity_poly.type
_entity_poly.pdbx_seq_one_letter_code
_entity_poly.pdbx_strand_id
1 'polypeptide(L)' 'MSIIMKKEEAHRIIDRMPASATWDDLMREIYIREVVERGLADSKAGRTKDVKEVRAKYGLPE' A
#
# COMPACT_ATOMS: atom_id res chain seq x y z
N MET A 1 13.01 -1.08 7.07
CA MET A 1 12.58 -0.45 8.35
C MET A 1 11.23 -1.06 8.69
N SER A 2 11.09 -1.75 9.82
CA SER A 2 9.82 -2.39 10.19
C SER A 2 8.83 -1.33 10.65
N ILE A 3 7.64 -1.31 10.05
CA ILE A 3 6.55 -0.43 10.47
C ILE A 3 6.00 -1.00 11.79
N ILE A 4 5.90 -0.16 12.82
CA ILE A 4 5.30 -0.57 14.10
C ILE A 4 3.80 -0.78 13.86
N MET A 5 3.35 -2.02 14.03
CA MET A 5 1.93 -2.37 13.97
C MET A 5 1.23 -1.84 15.22
N LYS A 6 0.18 -1.04 15.02
CA LYS A 6 -0.74 -0.63 16.09
C LYS A 6 -1.81 -1.69 16.25
N LYS A 7 -1.99 -2.23 17.46
CA LYS A 7 -2.90 -3.35 17.71
C LYS A 7 -4.33 -3.03 17.31
N GLU A 8 -4.78 -1.81 17.59
CA GLU A 8 -6.12 -1.32 17.25
C GLU A 8 -6.34 -1.32 15.73
N GLU A 9 -5.29 -1.12 14.95
CA GLU A 9 -5.36 -1.18 13.50
C GLU A 9 -5.55 -2.62 13.01
N ALA A 10 -4.82 -3.57 13.59
CA ALA A 10 -4.97 -4.97 13.27
C ALA A 10 -6.39 -5.46 13.60
N HIS A 11 -6.92 -5.06 14.76
CA HIS A 11 -8.32 -5.33 15.12
C HIS A 11 -9.29 -4.76 14.09
N ARG A 12 -9.14 -3.48 13.69
CA ARG A 12 -9.99 -2.88 12.65
C ARG A 12 -9.96 -3.63 11.31
N ILE A 13 -8.81 -4.20 10.94
CA ILE A 13 -8.69 -5.01 9.72
C ILE A 13 -9.47 -6.32 9.88
N ILE A 14 -9.36 -7.00 11.02
CA ILE A 14 -10.06 -8.26 11.26
C ILE A 14 -11.58 -8.03 11.39
N ASP A 15 -12.00 -7.01 12.13
CA ASP A 15 -13.42 -6.74 12.44
C ASP A 15 -14.24 -6.39 11.19
N ARG A 16 -13.61 -5.85 10.14
CA ARG A 16 -14.28 -5.54 8.86
C ARG A 16 -14.35 -6.72 7.89
N MET A 17 -13.64 -7.82 8.17
CA MET A 17 -13.59 -8.96 7.28
C MET A 17 -14.88 -9.79 7.35
N PRO A 18 -15.33 -10.39 6.24
CA PRO A 18 -16.39 -11.37 6.27
C PRO A 18 -16.03 -12.54 7.20
N ALA A 19 -17.02 -13.15 7.86
CA ALA A 19 -16.80 -14.35 8.68
C ALA A 19 -16.23 -15.54 7.90
N SER A 20 -16.42 -15.55 6.58
CA SER A 20 -15.87 -16.56 5.66
C SER A 20 -14.48 -16.22 5.12
N ALA A 21 -13.88 -15.09 5.54
CA ALA A 21 -12.60 -14.67 5.02
C ALA A 21 -11.49 -15.66 5.40
N THR A 22 -10.55 -15.83 4.47
CA THR A 22 -9.44 -16.77 4.61
C THR A 22 -8.19 -16.07 5.15
N TRP A 23 -7.18 -16.87 5.52
CA TRP A 23 -5.85 -16.35 5.84
C TRP A 23 -5.21 -15.60 4.66
N ASP A 24 -5.46 -16.04 3.43
CA ASP A 24 -4.95 -15.38 2.22
C ASP A 24 -5.56 -13.98 2.05
N ASP A 25 -6.84 -13.81 2.40
CA ASP A 25 -7.50 -12.50 2.39
C ASP A 25 -6.88 -11.56 3.43
N LEU A 26 -6.62 -12.06 4.65
CA LEU A 26 -5.97 -11.26 5.68
C LEU A 26 -4.55 -10.83 5.26
N MET A 27 -3.77 -11.75 4.71
CA MET A 27 -2.41 -11.46 4.24
C MET A 27 -2.40 -10.43 3.10
N ARG A 28 -3.36 -10.53 2.17
CA ARG A 28 -3.55 -9.55 1.10
C ARG A 28 -3.84 -8.16 1.66
N GLU A 29 -4.74 -8.05 2.63
CA GLU A 29 -5.09 -6.77 3.27
C GLU A 29 -3.89 -6.11 3.96
N ILE A 30 -3.09 -6.92 4.69
CA ILE A 30 -1.86 -6.45 5.33
C ILE A 30 -0.87 -5.93 4.29
N TYR A 31 -0.66 -6.67 3.19
CA TYR A 31 0.24 -6.28 2.13
C TYR A 31 -0.19 -4.98 1.44
N ILE A 32 -1.48 -4.85 1.08
CA ILE A 32 -2.03 -3.64 0.46
C ILE A 32 -1.75 -2.43 1.35
N ARG A 33 -2.02 -2.56 2.66
CA ARG A 33 -1.76 -1.49 3.61
C ARG A 33 -0.29 -1.09 3.64
N GLU A 34 0.63 -2.06 3.70
CA GLU A 34 2.07 -1.79 3.70
C GLU A 34 2.51 -1.03 2.44
N VAL A 35 2.00 -1.42 1.26
CA VAL A 35 2.31 -0.76 -0.01
C VAL A 35 1.76 0.66 -0.02
N VAL A 36 0.54 0.90 0.46
CA VAL A 36 -0.06 2.24 0.55
C VAL A 36 0.73 3.15 1.48
N GLU A 37 1.06 2.70 2.71
CA GLU A 37 1.81 3.51 3.67
C GLU A 37 3.21 3.86 3.15
N ARG A 38 3.87 2.91 2.47
CA ARG A 38 5.14 3.16 1.79
C ARG A 38 5.01 4.18 0.67
N GLY A 39 4.01 4.03 -0.19
CA GLY A 39 3.74 4.98 -1.28
C GLY A 39 3.43 6.39 -0.77
N LEU A 40 2.66 6.51 0.31
CA LEU A 40 2.40 7.78 0.98
C LEU A 40 3.68 8.39 1.57
N ALA A 41 4.54 7.58 2.19
CA ALA A 41 5.82 8.03 2.71
C ALA A 41 6.78 8.47 1.59
N ASP A 42 6.81 7.75 0.47
CA ASP A 42 7.58 8.12 -0.72
C ASP A 42 7.09 9.44 -1.32
N SER A 43 5.77 9.60 -1.46
CA SER A 43 5.14 10.83 -1.92
C SER A 43 5.50 12.03 -1.03
N LYS A 44 5.33 11.90 0.29
CA LYS A 44 5.68 12.96 1.26
C LYS A 44 7.16 13.32 1.25
N ALA A 45 8.03 12.34 0.99
CA ALA A 45 9.47 12.55 0.91
C ALA A 45 9.96 13.00 -0.48
N GLY A 46 9.06 13.24 -1.43
CA GLY A 46 9.41 13.63 -2.80
C GLY A 46 10.09 12.53 -3.61
N ARG A 47 10.06 11.27 -3.15
CA ARG A 47 10.57 10.09 -3.90
C ARG A 47 9.57 9.68 -4.99
N THR A 48 9.28 10.63 -5.87
CA THR A 48 8.33 10.49 -6.98
C THR A 48 9.05 10.66 -8.32
N LYS A 49 8.37 10.33 -9.42
CA LYS A 49 8.88 10.46 -10.78
C LYS A 49 7.93 11.37 -11.54
N ASP A 50 8.47 12.31 -12.33
CA ASP A 50 7.64 13.16 -13.16
C ASP A 50 6.91 12.33 -14.22
N VAL A 51 5.65 12.68 -14.50
CA VAL A 51 4.80 11.93 -15.43
C VAL A 51 5.39 11.90 -16.84
N LYS A 52 6.06 12.98 -17.27
CA LYS A 52 6.70 13.07 -18.59
C LYS A 52 7.87 12.10 -18.68
N GLU A 53 8.68 12.00 -17.63
CA GLU A 53 9.80 11.05 -17.56
C GLU A 53 9.31 9.59 -17.64
N VAL A 54 8.20 9.28 -16.96
CA VAL A 54 7.62 7.93 -16.99
C VAL A 54 7.06 7.60 -18.38
N ARG A 55 6.34 8.53 -19.01
CA ARG A 55 5.77 8.32 -20.35
C ARG A 55 6.84 8.16 -21.40
N ALA A 56 7.90 8.99 -21.36
CA ALA A 56 9.06 8.84 -22.23
C ALA A 56 9.74 7.48 -22.08
N LYS A 57 9.92 6.98 -20.84
CA LYS A 57 10.52 5.66 -20.57
C LYS A 57 9.77 4.51 -21.25
N TYR A 58 8.44 4.60 -21.36
CA TYR A 58 7.60 3.55 -21.92
C TYR A 58 7.09 3.84 -23.33
N GLY A 59 7.59 4.89 -24.00
CA GLY A 59 7.19 5.26 -25.36
C GLY A 59 5.74 5.74 -25.49
N LEU A 60 5.17 6.26 -24.40
CA LEU A 60 3.80 6.78 -24.37
C LEU A 60 3.79 8.26 -24.79
N PRO A 61 2.75 8.72 -25.52
CA PRO A 61 2.60 10.14 -25.88
C PRO A 61 2.49 11.00 -24.61
N GLU A 62 2.76 12.31 -24.68
CA GLU A 62 2.69 13.23 -23.53
C GLU A 62 1.26 13.48 -23.02
#